data_AF-A0A1J3E238-F1
#
_entry.id   AF-A0A1J3E238-F1
#
_cell.length_a   1.000
_cell.length_b   1.000
_cell.length_c   1.000
_cell.angle_alpha   90.00
_cell.angle_beta   90.00
_cell.angle_gamma   90.00
#
_symmetry.space_group_name_H-M   'P 1'
#
loop_
_entity.id
_entity.type
_entity.pdbx_description
1 polymer ?
#
loop_
_entity_poly.entity_id
_entity_poly.type
_entity_poly.pdbx_seq_one_letter_code
_entity_poly.pdbx_strand_id
1 'polypeptide(L)'
;LKEESRFYWREIQSGTLKFNRKEAEVAALEQLQKQELIDFFDEYIKVGAARKKSLSIRVYGSHHLKEMASDKDEVPSPSVEIEDIVGFRKSQPLHGSFRGCGQPKL
;
A
#
# COMPACT_ATOMS: atom_id res chain seq x y z
N LEU A 1 26.14 8.67 10.44
CA LEU A 1 25.60 9.99 10.05
C LEU A 1 24.61 9.93 8.89
N LYS A 2 24.97 9.68 7.61
CA LYS A 2 23.99 9.75 6.49
C LYS A 2 22.76 8.85 6.66
N GLU A 3 22.95 7.60 7.09
CA GLU A 3 21.85 6.64 7.26
C GLU A 3 20.93 7.00 8.43
N GLU A 4 21.53 7.41 9.55
CA GLU A 4 20.84 7.88 10.75
C GLU A 4 20.03 9.16 10.49
N SER A 5 20.63 10.16 9.82
CA SER A 5 19.89 11.37 9.42
C SER A 5 18.77 11.05 8.44
N ARG A 6 18.96 10.11 7.50
CA ARG A 6 17.91 9.66 6.58
C ARG A 6 16.75 9.00 7.33
N PHE A 7 17.03 8.24 8.39
CA PHE A 7 16.02 7.62 9.23
C PHE A 7 15.18 8.68 9.96
N TYR A 8 15.81 9.60 10.68
CA TYR A 8 15.10 10.66 11.41
C TYR A 8 14.33 11.59 10.48
N TRP A 9 14.93 11.96 9.34
CA TRP A 9 14.27 12.81 8.36
C TRP A 9 13.01 12.16 7.78
N ARG A 10 13.01 10.83 7.57
CA ARG A 10 11.82 10.11 7.10
C ARG A 10 10.67 10.22 8.10
N GLU A 11 10.93 10.08 9.39
CA GLU A 11 9.89 10.19 10.43
C GLU A 11 9.32 11.61 10.53
N ILE A 12 10.17 12.63 10.39
CA ILE A 12 9.75 14.05 10.32
C ILE A 12 8.91 14.31 9.07
N GLN A 13 9.40 13.88 7.90
CA GLN A 13 8.72 14.10 6.62
C GLN A 13 7.37 13.38 6.58
N SER A 14 7.30 12.15 7.10
CA SER A 14 6.07 11.35 7.16
C SER A 14 5.09 11.86 8.24
N GLY A 15 5.58 12.61 9.23
CA GLY A 15 4.78 13.17 10.32
C GLY A 15 4.41 12.17 11.42
N THR A 16 5.01 10.98 11.39
CA THR A 16 4.83 9.91 12.38
C THR A 16 5.58 10.21 13.67
N LEU A 17 6.74 10.87 13.58
CA LEU A 17 7.62 11.23 14.70
C LEU A 17 7.98 10.04 15.62
N LYS A 18 7.95 8.81 15.09
CA LYS A 18 8.27 7.60 15.85
C LYS A 18 9.77 7.33 15.76
N PHE A 19 10.55 8.04 16.55
CA PHE A 19 12.01 7.89 16.50
C PHE A 19 12.52 6.58 17.11
N ASN A 20 11.71 5.94 17.96
CA ASN A 20 11.93 4.58 18.49
C ASN A 20 11.21 3.49 17.67
N ARG A 21 10.91 3.77 16.39
CA ARG A 21 10.11 2.88 15.54
C ARG A 21 10.71 1.48 15.43
N LYS A 22 12.03 1.36 15.34
CA LYS A 22 12.69 0.07 15.20
C LYS A 22 12.44 -0.80 16.44
N GLU A 23 12.68 -0.26 17.61
CA GLU A 23 12.50 -0.96 18.88
C GLU A 23 11.03 -1.34 19.09
N ALA A 24 10.12 -0.42 18.78
CA ALA A 24 8.68 -0.65 18.90
C ALA A 24 8.15 -1.69 17.90
N GLU A 25 8.58 -1.65 16.64
CA GLU A 25 8.17 -2.61 15.61
C GLU A 25 8.78 -4.00 15.88
N VAL A 26 10.04 -4.10 16.32
CA VAL A 26 10.66 -5.38 16.70
C VAL A 26 9.92 -6.03 17.87
N ALA A 27 9.62 -5.27 18.92
CA ALA A 27 8.87 -5.78 20.07
C ALA A 27 7.47 -6.28 19.66
N ALA A 28 6.80 -5.62 18.70
CA ALA A 28 5.52 -6.08 18.16
C ALA A 28 5.66 -7.35 17.30
N LEU A 29 6.72 -7.44 16.47
CA LEU A 29 6.99 -8.60 15.63
C LEU A 29 7.27 -9.86 16.45
N GLU A 30 7.95 -9.74 17.60
CA GLU A 30 8.23 -10.86 18.50
C GLU A 30 6.96 -11.50 19.11
N GLN A 31 5.86 -10.74 19.19
CA GLN A 31 4.58 -11.23 19.72
C GLN A 31 3.68 -11.87 18.66
N LEU A 32 4.01 -11.73 17.36
CA LEU A 32 3.16 -12.21 16.28
C LEU A 32 3.08 -13.73 16.24
N GLN A 33 1.87 -14.23 16.10
CA GLN A 33 1.58 -15.64 15.96
C GLN A 33 1.42 -16.03 14.48
N LYS A 34 1.75 -17.28 14.16
CA LYS A 34 1.54 -17.85 12.82
C LYS A 34 0.09 -17.70 12.36
N GLN A 35 -0.87 -17.88 13.27
CA GLN A 35 -2.29 -17.78 12.93
C GLN A 35 -2.66 -16.36 12.50
N GLU A 36 -2.16 -15.33 13.18
CA GLU A 36 -2.42 -13.93 12.81
C GLU A 36 -1.90 -13.60 11.40
N LEU A 37 -0.77 -14.19 11.00
CA LEU A 37 -0.24 -14.04 9.64
C LEU A 37 -1.10 -14.74 8.59
N ILE A 38 -1.63 -15.93 8.91
CA ILE A 38 -2.57 -16.66 8.04
C ILE A 38 -3.85 -15.85 7.88
N ASP A 39 -4.41 -15.36 8.98
CA ASP A 39 -5.65 -14.58 8.99
C ASP A 39 -5.47 -13.29 8.18
N PHE A 40 -4.34 -12.59 8.34
CA PHE A 40 -4.00 -11.43 7.52
C PHE A 40 -3.93 -11.77 6.03
N PHE A 41 -3.31 -12.89 5.66
CA PHE A 41 -3.23 -13.31 4.27
C PHE A 41 -4.62 -13.64 3.69
N ASP A 42 -5.42 -14.42 4.41
CA ASP A 42 -6.76 -14.83 3.99
C ASP A 42 -7.71 -13.63 3.88
N GLU A 43 -7.56 -12.60 4.72
CA GLU A 43 -8.41 -11.41 4.73
C GLU A 43 -8.03 -10.38 3.65
N TYR A 44 -6.73 -10.15 3.41
CA TYR A 44 -6.27 -9.02 2.59
C TYR A 44 -5.52 -9.39 1.29
N ILE A 45 -4.98 -10.61 1.16
CA ILE A 45 -4.07 -10.97 0.06
C ILE A 45 -4.67 -12.03 -0.87
N LYS A 46 -5.31 -13.05 -0.31
CA LYS A 46 -5.85 -14.19 -1.05
C LYS A 46 -6.80 -13.77 -2.17
N VAL A 47 -6.76 -14.51 -3.29
CA VAL A 47 -7.70 -14.27 -4.41
C VAL A 47 -9.13 -14.46 -3.92
N GLY A 48 -10.00 -13.48 -4.20
CA GLY A 48 -11.38 -13.46 -3.73
C GLY A 48 -11.59 -12.99 -2.29
N ALA A 49 -10.53 -12.59 -1.58
CA ALA A 49 -10.68 -12.06 -0.22
C ALA A 49 -11.45 -10.74 -0.21
N ALA A 50 -12.37 -10.59 0.74
CA ALA A 50 -13.32 -9.47 0.77
C ALA A 50 -12.66 -8.09 0.91
N ARG A 51 -11.49 -8.02 1.57
CA ARG A 51 -10.77 -6.76 1.81
C ARG A 51 -9.53 -6.61 0.95
N LYS A 52 -9.35 -7.50 -0.03
CA LYS A 52 -8.25 -7.39 -0.99
C LYS A 52 -8.40 -6.12 -1.81
N LYS A 53 -7.36 -5.29 -1.78
CA LYS A 53 -7.20 -4.13 -2.65
C LYS A 53 -5.99 -4.38 -3.54
N SER A 54 -6.18 -4.35 -4.86
CA SER A 54 -5.13 -4.64 -5.84
C SER A 54 -5.15 -3.58 -6.94
N LEU A 55 -3.97 -3.14 -7.36
CA LEU A 55 -3.76 -2.25 -8.49
C LEU A 55 -2.68 -2.86 -9.38
N SER A 56 -2.96 -3.02 -10.67
CA SER A 56 -1.98 -3.47 -11.65
C SER A 56 -1.68 -2.34 -12.62
N ILE A 57 -0.40 -2.10 -12.88
CA ILE A 57 0.06 -1.12 -13.87
C ILE A 57 0.78 -1.91 -14.94
N ARG A 58 0.23 -1.91 -16.16
CA ARG A 58 0.82 -2.59 -17.32
C ARG A 58 1.45 -1.55 -18.24
N VAL A 59 2.69 -1.77 -18.63
CA VAL A 59 3.46 -0.89 -19.52
C VAL A 59 3.95 -1.73 -20.69
N TYR A 60 3.60 -1.32 -21.91
CA TYR A 60 3.90 -2.07 -23.12
C TYR A 60 4.93 -1.33 -23.96
N GLY A 61 5.92 -2.07 -24.47
CA GLY A 61 6.83 -1.57 -25.51
C GLY A 61 6.16 -1.51 -26.88
N SER A 62 6.75 -0.78 -27.82
CA SER A 62 6.21 -0.62 -29.19
C SER A 62 5.99 -1.94 -29.93
N HIS A 63 6.79 -2.97 -29.64
CA HIS A 63 6.63 -4.30 -30.23
C HIS A 63 5.50 -5.13 -29.62
N HIS A 64 4.96 -4.72 -28.46
CA HIS A 64 3.99 -5.45 -27.66
C HIS A 64 2.56 -4.87 -27.76
N LEU A 65 2.27 -4.06 -28.80
CA LEU A 65 0.95 -3.47 -28.99
C LEU A 65 -0.17 -4.51 -29.21
N LYS A 66 0.17 -5.67 -29.78
CA LYS A 66 -0.78 -6.77 -29.94
C LYS A 66 -1.19 -7.36 -28.59
N GLU A 67 -0.23 -7.54 -27.69
CA GLU A 67 -0.45 -8.04 -26.33
C GLU A 67 -1.24 -7.01 -25.50
N MET A 68 -0.96 -5.72 -25.67
CA MET A 68 -1.76 -4.66 -25.05
C MET A 68 -3.24 -4.73 -25.45
N ALA A 69 -3.52 -5.01 -26.73
CA ALA A 69 -4.88 -5.12 -27.21
C ALA A 69 -5.59 -6.36 -26.64
N SER A 70 -4.94 -7.53 -26.65
CA SER A 70 -5.52 -8.75 -26.07
C SER A 70 -5.75 -8.65 -24.57
N ASP A 71 -4.84 -8.00 -23.84
CA ASP A 71 -4.91 -7.84 -22.39
C ASP A 71 -6.08 -6.98 -21.92
N LYS A 72 -6.55 -6.05 -22.77
CA LYS A 72 -7.74 -5.22 -22.51
C LYS A 72 -9.03 -6.05 -22.59
N ASP A 73 -9.07 -7.01 -23.50
CA ASP A 73 -10.23 -7.90 -23.66
C ASP A 73 -10.30 -8.93 -22.51
N GLU A 74 -9.17 -9.21 -21.85
CA GLU A 74 -9.05 -10.18 -20.76
C GLU A 74 -9.10 -9.57 -19.35
N VAL A 75 -9.67 -8.36 -19.16
CA VAL A 75 -9.78 -7.78 -17.80
C VAL A 75 -10.61 -8.72 -16.91
N PRO A 76 -10.00 -9.38 -15.90
CA PRO A 76 -10.69 -10.41 -15.14
C PRO A 76 -11.68 -9.73 -14.19
N SER A 77 -12.96 -10.11 -14.23
CA SER A 77 -13.94 -9.64 -13.25
C SER A 77 -13.51 -10.05 -11.82
N PRO A 78 -13.57 -9.14 -10.82
CA PRO A 78 -14.24 -7.82 -10.81
C PRO A 78 -13.30 -6.62 -11.08
N SER A 79 -12.18 -6.82 -11.77
CA SER A 79 -11.22 -5.74 -12.08
C SER A 79 -11.84 -4.74 -13.06
N VAL A 80 -11.44 -3.46 -12.94
CA VAL A 80 -11.90 -2.38 -13.80
C VAL A 80 -10.68 -1.69 -14.41
N GLU A 81 -10.71 -1.44 -15.72
CA GLU A 81 -9.68 -0.65 -16.40
C GLU A 81 -9.86 0.84 -16.05
N ILE A 82 -8.75 1.52 -15.76
CA ILE A 82 -8.75 2.94 -15.43
C ILE A 82 -8.29 3.72 -16.66
N GLU A 83 -9.24 4.35 -17.35
CA GLU A 83 -8.95 5.21 -18.52
C GLU A 83 -8.68 6.67 -18.11
N ASP A 84 -9.43 7.19 -17.12
CA ASP A 84 -9.24 8.53 -16.56
C ASP A 84 -8.73 8.46 -15.11
N ILE A 85 -7.43 8.74 -14.95
CA ILE A 85 -6.78 8.76 -13.63
C ILE A 85 -7.35 9.83 -12.70
N VAL A 86 -7.82 10.96 -13.22
CA VAL A 86 -8.35 12.06 -12.40
C VAL A 86 -9.74 11.70 -11.88
N GLY A 87 -10.61 11.19 -12.75
CA GLY A 87 -11.92 10.64 -12.39
C GLY A 87 -11.81 9.52 -11.36
N PHE A 88 -10.94 8.54 -11.59
CA PHE A 88 -10.70 7.45 -10.65
C PHE A 88 -10.26 7.95 -9.27
N ARG A 89 -9.30 8.89 -9.21
CA ARG A 89 -8.85 9.46 -7.92
C ARG A 89 -9.96 10.17 -7.16
N LYS A 90 -10.89 10.82 -7.86
CA LYS A 90 -12.04 11.51 -7.23
C LYS A 90 -13.13 10.55 -6.77
N SER A 91 -13.23 9.37 -7.39
CA SER A 91 -14.25 8.36 -7.04
C SER A 91 -13.89 7.53 -5.80
N GLN A 92 -12.63 7.57 -5.36
CA GLN A 92 -12.15 6.77 -4.24
C GLN A 92 -12.08 7.60 -2.94
N PRO A 93 -12.37 7.01 -1.77
CA PRO A 93 -12.13 7.67 -0.50
C PRO A 93 -10.63 7.86 -0.27
N LEU A 94 -10.27 8.98 0.37
CA LEU A 94 -8.88 9.27 0.74
C LEU A 94 -8.57 8.69 2.12
N HIS A 95 -7.37 8.13 2.27
CA HIS A 95 -6.86 7.69 3.56
C HIS A 95 -6.54 8.89 4.47
N GLY A 96 -6.72 8.72 5.78
CA GLY A 96 -6.34 9.71 6.78
C GLY A 96 -4.83 9.98 6.79
N SER A 97 -4.46 11.20 7.16
CA SER A 97 -3.05 11.61 7.26
C SER A 97 -2.40 11.03 8.52
N PHE A 98 -1.13 10.62 8.42
CA PHE A 98 -0.32 10.26 9.58
C PHE A 98 0.13 11.47 10.41
N ARG A 99 0.09 12.69 9.85
CA ARG A 99 0.44 13.92 10.56
C ARG A 99 -0.56 14.18 11.69
N GLY A 100 -0.06 14.33 12.92
CA GLY A 100 -0.87 14.67 14.10
C GLY A 100 -1.39 13.47 14.90
N CYS A 101 -1.15 12.23 14.44
CA CYS A 101 -1.63 11.01 15.10
C CYS A 101 -0.80 10.59 16.34
N GLY A 102 -0.03 11.51 16.93
CA GLY A 102 0.88 11.25 18.04
C GLY A 102 1.42 12.49 18.75
N GLN A 103 0.75 13.65 18.63
CA GLN A 103 1.11 14.77 19.50
C GLN A 103 0.64 14.44 20.93
N PRO A 104 1.54 14.33 21.93
CA PRO A 104 1.09 14.57 23.30
C PRO A 104 0.51 15.98 23.31
N LYS A 105 -0.72 16.12 23.80
CA LYS A 105 -1.23 17.43 24.19
C LYS A 105 -0.25 17.97 25.24
N LEU A 106 0.42 19.07 24.92
CA LEU A 106 1.16 19.88 25.89
C LEU A 106 0.23 20.33 27.01
#